data_AF-R5H015-F1
#
_entry.id   AF-R5H015-F1
#
_cell.length_a   1.000
_cell.length_b   1.000
_cell.length_c   1.000
_cell.angle_alpha   90.00
_cell.angle_beta   90.00
_cell.angle_gamma   90.00
#
_symmetry.space_group_name_H-M   'P 1'
#
loop_
_entity.id
_entity.type
_entity.pdbx_description
1 polymer ?
#
loop_
_entity_poly.entity_id
_entity_poly.type
_entity_poly.pdbx_seq_one_letter_code
_entity_poly.pdbx_strand_id
1 'polypeptide(L)'
;MAAETWFDGTSAVEAGYCDELFSAAESTAVENRDGHFFVNAVEMPGIPEKVLERFPALSTINNTINGAAGAAPAKKTTTAKDTTEPTEEQGMADIKDIAGLKAAYPDLCKQIENDAARAERERIKAIEDATVDGFEDVAEKAKYTDIITAPEMAMRVLNGMKKQGADYLRNREQDVQDSGAGAVQQQAAESPVDDDEKKFKSMLDDVFGKEAK
;
A
#
# COMPACT_ATOMS: atom_id res chain seq x y z
N MET A 1 10.65 -11.14 -65.01
CA MET A 1 10.81 -10.38 -63.76
C MET A 1 11.32 -11.34 -62.72
N ALA A 2 12.44 -11.04 -62.06
CA ALA A 2 12.96 -11.89 -60.98
C ALA A 2 11.94 -11.88 -59.83
N ALA A 3 11.74 -13.02 -59.17
CA ALA A 3 10.83 -13.12 -58.03
C ALA A 3 11.41 -12.34 -56.85
N GLU A 4 10.79 -11.21 -56.51
CA GLU A 4 11.14 -10.46 -55.30
C GLU A 4 10.69 -11.25 -54.07
N THR A 5 11.62 -11.47 -53.14
CA THR A 5 11.41 -12.28 -51.91
C THR A 5 11.67 -11.41 -50.70
N TRP A 6 10.69 -11.33 -49.80
CA TRP A 6 10.72 -10.51 -48.59
C TRP A 6 10.90 -11.40 -47.35
N PHE A 7 11.79 -10.98 -46.45
CA PHE A 7 12.13 -11.66 -45.20
C PHE A 7 11.78 -10.78 -44.00
N ASP A 8 11.30 -11.39 -42.91
CA ASP A 8 11.31 -10.74 -41.60
C ASP A 8 12.71 -10.84 -40.97
N GLY A 9 12.95 -10.14 -39.86
CA GLY A 9 14.27 -10.09 -39.24
C GLY A 9 14.81 -11.47 -38.85
N THR A 10 13.94 -12.36 -38.36
CA THR A 10 14.27 -13.73 -37.98
C THR A 10 14.62 -14.60 -39.19
N SER A 11 13.79 -14.56 -40.24
CA SER A 11 14.02 -15.32 -41.47
C SER A 11 15.25 -14.82 -42.24
N ALA A 12 15.58 -13.53 -42.13
CA ALA A 12 16.79 -12.98 -42.73
C ALA A 12 18.07 -13.50 -42.06
N VAL A 13 18.04 -13.69 -40.73
CA VAL A 13 19.13 -14.34 -39.99
C VAL A 13 19.25 -15.81 -40.39
N GLU A 14 18.14 -16.54 -40.42
CA GLU A 14 18.13 -17.96 -40.83
C GLU A 14 18.60 -18.18 -42.27
N ALA A 15 18.23 -17.28 -43.18
CA ALA A 15 18.69 -17.31 -44.57
C ALA A 15 20.15 -16.85 -44.74
N GLY A 16 20.84 -16.47 -43.66
CA GLY A 16 22.24 -16.06 -43.67
C GLY A 16 22.49 -14.68 -44.27
N TYR A 17 21.44 -13.85 -44.39
CA TYR A 17 21.57 -12.46 -44.81
C TYR A 17 21.95 -11.53 -43.65
N CYS A 18 21.75 -11.94 -42.40
CA CYS A 18 22.11 -11.19 -41.20
C CYS A 18 22.77 -12.13 -40.16
N ASP A 19 23.75 -11.63 -39.40
CA ASP A 19 24.45 -12.43 -38.39
C ASP A 19 23.62 -12.61 -37.09
N GLU A 20 23.00 -11.53 -36.60
CA GLU A 20 22.22 -11.53 -35.37
C GLU A 20 21.15 -10.41 -35.41
N LEU A 21 20.02 -10.64 -34.74
CA LEU A 21 18.97 -9.63 -34.58
C LEU A 21 19.23 -8.80 -33.32
N PHE A 22 19.47 -7.49 -33.48
CA PHE A 22 19.57 -6.61 -32.31
C PHE A 22 18.16 -6.32 -31.76
N SER A 23 17.84 -6.86 -30.58
CA SER A 23 16.57 -6.53 -29.91
C SER A 23 16.64 -5.11 -29.33
N ALA A 24 15.97 -4.15 -29.97
CA ALA A 24 15.78 -2.83 -29.39
C ALA A 24 14.88 -2.92 -28.15
N ALA A 25 15.18 -2.13 -27.10
CA ALA A 25 14.48 -2.16 -25.81
C ALA A 25 13.03 -1.63 -25.84
N GLU A 26 12.54 -1.20 -27.01
CA GLU A 26 11.21 -0.65 -27.20
C GLU A 26 10.38 -1.58 -28.08
N SER A 27 9.24 -2.05 -27.56
CA SER A 27 8.28 -2.84 -28.30
C SER A 27 7.67 -2.00 -29.42
N THR A 28 8.02 -2.28 -30.68
CA THR A 28 7.38 -1.65 -31.83
C THR A 28 6.02 -2.30 -32.07
N ALA A 29 4.96 -1.48 -32.09
CA ALA A 29 3.62 -1.96 -32.42
C ALA A 29 3.48 -1.99 -33.95
N VAL A 30 3.28 -3.18 -34.50
CA VAL A 30 3.06 -3.41 -35.93
C VAL A 30 1.61 -3.80 -36.13
N GLU A 31 0.90 -3.05 -36.98
CA GLU A 31 -0.54 -3.23 -37.21
C GLU A 31 -0.83 -3.24 -38.72
N ASN A 32 -1.64 -4.19 -39.17
CA ASN A 32 -2.22 -4.19 -40.51
C ASN A 32 -3.67 -3.73 -40.39
N ARG A 33 -4.01 -2.52 -40.86
CA ARG A 33 -5.39 -2.00 -40.82
C ARG A 33 -5.94 -2.00 -42.23
N ASP A 34 -6.84 -2.94 -42.51
CA ASP A 34 -7.55 -3.03 -43.80
C ASP A 34 -6.61 -2.95 -45.04
N GLY A 35 -5.45 -3.61 -44.99
CA GLY A 35 -4.48 -3.65 -46.10
C GLY A 35 -3.42 -2.54 -46.07
N HIS A 36 -3.41 -1.71 -45.05
CA HIS A 36 -2.39 -0.69 -44.81
C HIS A 36 -1.48 -1.09 -43.65
N PHE A 37 -0.17 -1.01 -43.84
CA PHE A 37 0.83 -1.40 -42.84
C PHE A 37 1.20 -0.19 -41.97
N PHE A 38 1.12 -0.34 -40.65
CA PHE A 38 1.46 0.69 -39.68
C PHE A 38 2.55 0.21 -38.74
N VAL A 39 3.53 1.07 -38.47
CA VAL A 39 4.53 0.88 -37.41
C VAL A 39 4.44 2.08 -36.49
N ASN A 40 4.16 1.85 -35.21
CA ASN A 40 3.96 2.92 -34.22
C ASN A 40 2.97 4.00 -34.70
N ALA A 41 1.85 3.57 -35.30
CA ALA A 41 0.81 4.40 -35.90
C ALA A 41 1.23 5.27 -37.10
N VAL A 42 2.42 5.06 -37.67
CA VAL A 42 2.88 5.68 -38.92
C VAL A 42 2.63 4.71 -40.08
N GLU A 43 1.92 5.18 -41.11
CA GLU A 43 1.64 4.38 -42.31
C GLU A 43 2.92 4.20 -43.14
N MET A 44 3.18 2.94 -43.51
CA MET A 44 4.29 2.53 -44.37
C MET A 44 3.71 2.11 -45.74
N PRO A 45 3.72 3.01 -46.74
CA PRO A 45 3.17 2.71 -48.05
C PRO A 45 4.07 1.75 -48.85
N GLY A 46 3.47 0.99 -49.78
CA GLY A 46 4.21 0.17 -50.76
C GLY A 46 4.63 -1.21 -50.24
N ILE A 47 4.09 -1.67 -49.13
CA ILE A 47 4.31 -3.03 -48.62
C ILE A 47 3.52 -4.03 -49.48
N PRO A 48 4.14 -5.11 -50.02
CA PRO A 48 3.45 -6.09 -50.84
C PRO A 48 2.38 -6.87 -50.06
N GLU A 49 1.29 -7.26 -50.72
CA GLU A 49 0.19 -8.03 -50.14
C GLU A 49 0.65 -9.34 -49.48
N LYS A 50 1.63 -10.02 -50.09
CA LYS A 50 2.24 -11.25 -49.52
C LYS A 50 2.96 -11.02 -48.19
N VAL A 51 3.37 -9.79 -47.90
CA VAL A 51 3.96 -9.41 -46.60
C VAL A 51 2.82 -9.06 -45.63
N LEU A 52 1.77 -8.39 -46.11
CA LEU A 52 0.56 -8.12 -45.33
C LEU A 52 -0.13 -9.41 -44.86
N GLU A 53 -0.15 -10.48 -45.66
CA GLU A 53 -0.69 -11.79 -45.27
C GLU A 53 0.02 -12.41 -44.05
N ARG A 54 1.28 -12.03 -43.79
CA ARG A 54 2.02 -12.50 -42.60
C ARG A 54 1.59 -11.77 -41.32
N PHE A 55 0.90 -10.64 -41.45
CA PHE A 55 0.36 -9.86 -40.34
C PHE A 55 -1.16 -9.82 -40.45
N PRO A 56 -1.90 -10.60 -39.64
CA PRO A 56 -3.36 -10.67 -39.76
C PRO A 56 -3.96 -9.26 -39.70
N ALA A 57 -4.84 -8.94 -40.66
CA ALA A 57 -5.51 -7.65 -40.68
C ALA A 57 -6.30 -7.48 -39.37
N LEU A 58 -6.03 -6.39 -38.66
CA LEU A 58 -6.90 -5.87 -37.64
C LEU A 58 -8.20 -5.47 -38.34
N SER A 59 -9.20 -6.35 -38.30
CA SER A 59 -10.55 -5.97 -38.71
C SER A 59 -10.97 -4.84 -37.79
N THR A 60 -11.23 -3.67 -38.35
CA THR A 60 -11.73 -2.50 -37.63
C THR A 60 -13.03 -2.87 -36.92
N ILE A 61 -12.98 -3.27 -35.64
CA ILE A 61 -14.14 -3.17 -34.76
C ILE A 61 -14.37 -1.68 -34.61
N ASN A 62 -15.44 -1.20 -35.25
CA ASN A 62 -15.93 0.16 -35.16
C ASN A 62 -15.78 0.73 -33.76
N ASN A 63 -15.18 1.92 -33.70
CA ASN A 63 -15.28 2.87 -32.59
C ASN A 63 -16.65 2.77 -31.89
N THR A 64 -16.67 2.21 -30.69
CA THR A 64 -17.66 2.56 -29.67
C THR A 64 -16.95 3.47 -28.67
N ILE A 65 -16.90 4.74 -29.04
CA ILE A 65 -16.55 5.84 -28.13
C ILE A 65 -17.83 6.17 -27.31
N ASN A 66 -17.69 6.00 -25.99
CA ASN A 66 -18.42 6.57 -24.83
C ASN A 66 -19.78 5.95 -24.41
N GLY A 67 -20.06 5.66 -23.12
CA GLY A 67 -19.32 5.96 -21.89
C GLY A 67 -20.14 5.86 -20.58
N ALA A 68 -19.52 6.40 -19.54
CA ALA A 68 -19.49 6.13 -18.07
C ALA A 68 -18.66 4.91 -17.69
N ALA A 69 -18.43 4.09 -18.67
CA ALA A 69 -19.06 2.83 -18.41
C ALA A 69 -18.80 1.98 -19.62
N GLY A 70 -18.56 0.71 -19.41
CA GLY A 70 -18.94 -0.05 -18.24
C GLY A 70 -19.76 -1.21 -18.72
N ALA A 71 -19.79 -2.23 -17.88
CA ALA A 71 -20.47 -3.50 -18.10
C ALA A 71 -19.86 -4.36 -19.24
N ALA A 72 -19.08 -5.35 -18.83
CA ALA A 72 -19.29 -6.70 -19.33
C ALA A 72 -20.69 -7.21 -18.87
N PRO A 73 -21.21 -8.39 -19.27
CA PRO A 73 -20.80 -9.33 -20.34
C PRO A 73 -22.00 -9.90 -21.17
N ALA A 74 -21.78 -10.41 -22.39
CA ALA A 74 -22.61 -11.45 -23.03
C ALA A 74 -21.91 -11.97 -24.31
N LYS A 75 -21.35 -13.19 -24.36
CA LYS A 75 -21.96 -14.52 -24.54
C LYS A 75 -22.02 -14.98 -26.02
N LYS A 76 -21.18 -15.99 -26.31
CA LYS A 76 -21.27 -17.08 -27.33
C LYS A 76 -21.42 -16.63 -28.80
N THR A 77 -20.81 -17.29 -29.79
CA THR A 77 -20.94 -18.71 -30.16
C THR A 77 -19.85 -19.08 -31.18
N THR A 78 -19.13 -20.18 -30.92
CA THR A 78 -18.82 -21.34 -31.81
C THR A 78 -18.83 -21.12 -33.34
N THR A 79 -17.93 -21.69 -34.16
CA THR A 79 -17.67 -23.14 -34.35
C THR A 79 -16.51 -23.38 -35.35
N ALA A 80 -15.63 -24.37 -35.06
CA ALA A 80 -14.88 -25.33 -35.92
C ALA A 80 -14.05 -24.82 -37.15
N LYS A 81 -12.90 -25.38 -37.55
CA LYS A 81 -12.48 -26.81 -37.53
C LYS A 81 -10.98 -26.98 -37.90
N ASP A 82 -10.32 -27.91 -37.21
CA ASP A 82 -9.14 -28.77 -37.51
C ASP A 82 -8.07 -28.35 -38.54
N THR A 83 -6.82 -28.25 -38.05
CA THR A 83 -5.68 -28.95 -38.69
C THR A 83 -4.70 -29.43 -37.61
N THR A 84 -4.49 -30.74 -37.56
CA THR A 84 -3.57 -31.46 -36.68
C THR A 84 -2.12 -31.35 -37.15
N GLU A 85 -1.26 -30.73 -36.35
CA GLU A 85 0.11 -31.17 -36.07
C GLU A 85 0.36 -31.02 -34.56
N PRO A 86 1.12 -31.91 -33.90
CA PRO A 86 1.28 -31.90 -32.46
C PRO A 86 2.31 -30.85 -32.06
N THR A 87 1.94 -29.57 -32.20
CA THR A 87 2.45 -28.57 -31.30
C THR A 87 2.03 -29.04 -29.90
N GLU A 88 2.94 -29.06 -28.93
CA GLU A 88 2.55 -29.01 -27.53
C GLU A 88 1.91 -27.62 -27.25
N GLU A 89 0.88 -27.27 -28.00
CA GLU A 89 -0.24 -26.54 -27.46
C GLU A 89 -0.78 -27.48 -26.38
N GLN A 90 -0.28 -27.32 -25.16
CA GLN A 90 -1.13 -27.44 -24.00
C GLN A 90 -2.29 -26.49 -24.28
N GLY A 91 -3.30 -26.98 -25.01
CA GLY A 91 -4.45 -26.21 -25.41
C GLY A 91 -4.89 -25.51 -24.15
N MET A 92 -4.94 -24.18 -24.18
CA MET A 92 -5.36 -23.37 -23.04
C MET A 92 -6.66 -23.99 -22.57
N ALA A 93 -6.55 -24.84 -21.54
CA ALA A 93 -7.71 -25.48 -20.97
C ALA A 93 -8.56 -24.30 -20.57
N ASP A 94 -9.83 -24.32 -20.94
CA ASP A 94 -10.77 -23.27 -20.60
C ASP A 94 -10.96 -23.34 -19.06
N ILE A 95 -9.99 -22.79 -18.32
CA ILE A 95 -9.85 -22.87 -16.87
C ILE A 95 -10.88 -21.90 -16.30
N LYS A 96 -11.93 -22.46 -15.71
CA LYS A 96 -13.04 -21.70 -15.14
C LYS A 96 -13.05 -21.70 -13.62
N ASP A 97 -12.18 -22.48 -13.00
CA ASP A 97 -12.11 -22.67 -11.56
C ASP A 97 -10.67 -22.86 -11.05
N ILE A 98 -10.51 -22.72 -9.73
CA ILE A 98 -9.21 -22.83 -9.06
C ILE A 98 -8.65 -24.26 -9.18
N ALA A 99 -9.53 -25.27 -9.19
CA ALA A 99 -9.13 -26.66 -9.34
C ALA A 99 -8.51 -26.92 -10.73
N GLY A 100 -9.12 -26.41 -11.80
CA GLY A 100 -8.58 -26.46 -13.16
C GLY A 100 -7.27 -25.69 -13.28
N LEU A 101 -7.14 -24.54 -12.61
CA LEU A 101 -5.89 -23.77 -12.59
C LEU A 101 -4.75 -24.55 -11.92
N LYS A 102 -5.02 -25.21 -10.79
CA LYS A 102 -4.05 -26.05 -10.08
C LYS A 102 -3.63 -27.29 -10.86
N ALA A 103 -4.55 -27.88 -11.63
CA ALA A 103 -4.27 -29.05 -12.46
C ALA A 103 -3.43 -28.68 -13.69
N ALA A 104 -3.73 -27.55 -14.34
CA ALA A 104 -3.02 -27.09 -15.53
C ALA A 104 -1.64 -26.49 -15.20
N TYR A 105 -1.54 -25.69 -14.13
CA TYR A 105 -0.32 -24.98 -13.74
C TYR A 105 0.02 -25.21 -12.26
N PRO A 106 0.37 -26.45 -11.87
CA PRO A 106 0.61 -26.81 -10.48
C PRO A 106 1.76 -26.03 -9.85
N ASP A 107 2.86 -25.82 -10.58
CA ASP A 107 4.05 -25.16 -10.05
C ASP A 107 3.87 -23.65 -9.91
N LEU A 108 3.17 -23.02 -10.86
CA LEU A 108 2.82 -21.59 -10.76
C LEU A 108 1.85 -21.35 -9.59
N CYS A 109 0.85 -22.21 -9.41
CA CYS A 109 -0.05 -22.12 -8.25
C CYS A 109 0.71 -22.29 -6.93
N LYS A 110 1.63 -23.24 -6.84
CA LYS A 110 2.49 -23.41 -5.65
C LYS A 110 3.36 -22.19 -5.40
N GLN A 111 3.91 -21.58 -6.44
CA GLN A 111 4.72 -20.36 -6.29
C GLN A 111 3.88 -19.22 -5.73
N ILE A 112 2.67 -19.00 -6.25
CA ILE A 112 1.73 -17.98 -5.75
C ILE A 112 1.36 -18.25 -4.28
N GLU A 113 1.05 -19.51 -3.91
CA GLU A 113 0.74 -19.88 -2.53
C GLU A 113 1.92 -19.61 -1.58
N ASN A 114 3.14 -19.94 -1.99
CA ASN A 114 4.35 -19.68 -1.21
C ASN A 114 4.65 -18.19 -1.08
N ASP A 115 4.46 -17.41 -2.15
CA ASP A 115 4.68 -15.97 -2.15
C ASP A 115 3.64 -15.26 -1.27
N ALA A 116 2.38 -15.67 -1.33
CA ALA A 116 1.33 -15.16 -0.44
C ALA A 116 1.60 -15.51 1.03
N ALA A 117 2.00 -16.75 1.32
CA ALA A 117 2.36 -17.17 2.68
C ALA A 117 3.58 -16.40 3.22
N ARG A 118 4.57 -16.11 2.35
CA ARG A 118 5.73 -15.29 2.72
C ARG A 118 5.31 -13.85 3.00
N ALA A 119 4.52 -13.24 2.14
CA ALA A 119 4.01 -11.89 2.32
C ALA A 119 3.21 -11.75 3.62
N GLU A 120 2.39 -12.75 3.97
CA GLU A 120 1.64 -12.72 5.23
C GLU A 120 2.54 -12.86 6.46
N ARG A 121 3.57 -13.71 6.40
CA ARG A 121 4.58 -13.80 7.47
C ARG A 121 5.34 -12.49 7.64
N GLU A 122 5.68 -11.82 6.54
CA GLU A 122 6.34 -10.51 6.56
C GLU A 122 5.43 -9.43 7.15
N ARG A 123 4.14 -9.42 6.81
CA ARG A 123 3.15 -8.52 7.41
C ARG A 123 3.05 -8.73 8.92
N ILE A 124 2.89 -9.98 9.37
CA ILE A 124 2.79 -10.30 10.80
C ILE A 124 4.08 -9.92 11.53
N LYS A 125 5.24 -10.27 10.97
CA LYS A 125 6.53 -9.89 11.54
C LYS A 125 6.67 -8.37 11.66
N ALA A 126 6.30 -7.62 10.63
CA ALA A 126 6.34 -6.16 10.67
C ALA A 126 5.42 -5.57 11.74
N ILE A 127 4.26 -6.19 12.01
CA ILE A 127 3.36 -5.77 13.09
C ILE A 127 3.99 -6.07 14.44
N GLU A 128 4.57 -7.25 14.63
CA GLU A 128 5.24 -7.62 15.88
C GLU A 128 6.45 -6.73 16.16
N ASP A 129 7.29 -6.49 15.15
CA ASP A 129 8.46 -5.61 15.24
C ASP A 129 8.05 -4.14 15.53
N ALA A 130 6.88 -3.71 15.05
CA ALA A 130 6.35 -2.36 15.28
C ALA A 130 5.49 -2.24 16.56
N THR A 131 5.24 -3.33 17.27
CA THR A 131 4.42 -3.31 18.48
C THR A 131 5.15 -2.57 19.58
N VAL A 132 4.43 -1.69 20.28
CA VAL A 132 4.95 -0.90 21.39
C VAL A 132 4.29 -1.40 22.68
N ASP A 133 5.07 -1.45 23.76
CA ASP A 133 4.60 -1.84 25.09
C ASP A 133 3.32 -1.08 25.49
N GLY A 134 2.31 -1.80 25.97
CA GLY A 134 1.01 -1.25 26.37
C GLY A 134 -0.01 -1.09 25.23
N PHE A 135 0.33 -1.49 24.01
CA PHE A 135 -0.57 -1.53 22.83
C PHE A 135 -0.61 -2.91 22.16
N GLU A 136 -0.31 -3.97 22.90
CA GLU A 136 -0.31 -5.36 22.40
C GLU A 136 -1.69 -5.79 21.90
N ASP A 137 -2.77 -5.27 22.50
CA ASP A 137 -4.14 -5.55 22.08
C ASP A 137 -4.44 -4.99 20.67
N VAL A 138 -3.84 -3.86 20.31
CA VAL A 138 -3.94 -3.27 18.97
C VAL A 138 -3.18 -4.13 17.97
N ALA A 139 -2.01 -4.65 18.35
CA ALA A 139 -1.23 -5.57 17.52
C ALA A 139 -1.95 -6.90 17.32
N GLU A 140 -2.59 -7.46 18.35
CA GLU A 140 -3.36 -8.71 18.23
C GLU A 140 -4.57 -8.53 17.30
N LYS A 141 -5.34 -7.44 17.46
CA LYS A 141 -6.44 -7.10 16.55
C LYS A 141 -5.95 -6.88 15.12
N ALA A 142 -4.79 -6.25 14.95
CA ALA A 142 -4.18 -6.05 13.63
C ALA A 142 -3.77 -7.37 12.96
N LYS A 143 -3.31 -8.36 13.73
CA LYS A 143 -2.93 -9.68 13.22
C LYS A 143 -4.14 -10.51 12.78
N TYR A 144 -5.17 -10.61 13.63
CA TYR A 144 -6.20 -11.66 13.49
C TYR A 144 -7.61 -11.18 13.18
N THR A 145 -7.95 -9.92 13.52
CA THR A 145 -9.33 -9.43 13.42
C THR A 145 -9.50 -8.47 12.26
N ASP A 146 -8.71 -7.40 12.26
CA ASP A 146 -8.86 -6.31 11.29
C ASP A 146 -7.97 -6.50 10.05
N ILE A 147 -6.97 -7.39 10.15
CA ILE A 147 -6.03 -7.75 9.07
C ILE A 147 -5.45 -6.49 8.40
N ILE A 148 -4.93 -5.58 9.23
CA ILE A 148 -4.33 -4.32 8.78
C ILE A 148 -2.81 -4.42 8.69
N THR A 149 -2.18 -3.47 8.03
CA THR A 149 -0.72 -3.41 7.89
C THR A 149 -0.05 -2.76 9.12
N ALA A 150 1.26 -2.98 9.30
CA ALA A 150 2.01 -2.35 10.39
C ALA A 150 1.94 -0.81 10.41
N PRO A 151 2.00 -0.09 9.27
CA PRO A 151 1.82 1.37 9.25
C PRO A 151 0.44 1.82 9.74
N GLU A 152 -0.62 1.11 9.37
CA GLU A 152 -1.98 1.41 9.85
C GLU A 152 -2.11 1.14 11.34
N MET A 153 -1.48 0.06 11.83
CA MET A 153 -1.42 -0.26 13.25
C MET A 153 -0.70 0.86 14.02
N ALA A 154 0.43 1.36 13.51
CA ALA A 154 1.16 2.48 14.12
C ALA A 154 0.29 3.75 14.23
N MET A 155 -0.56 4.05 13.24
CA MET A 155 -1.50 5.17 13.34
C MET A 155 -2.54 4.96 14.45
N ARG A 156 -3.03 3.73 14.65
CA ARG A 156 -3.95 3.42 15.74
C ARG A 156 -3.29 3.54 17.11
N VAL A 157 -2.05 3.07 17.24
CA VAL A 157 -1.24 3.24 18.45
C VAL A 157 -1.04 4.72 18.74
N LEU A 158 -0.65 5.54 17.75
CA LEU A 158 -0.49 6.99 17.92
C LEU A 158 -1.78 7.68 18.37
N ASN A 159 -2.93 7.28 17.82
CA ASN A 159 -4.21 7.81 18.27
C ASN A 159 -4.55 7.39 19.71
N GLY A 160 -4.22 6.16 20.09
CA GLY A 160 -4.32 5.67 21.47
C GLY A 160 -3.45 6.46 22.44
N MET A 161 -2.18 6.70 22.09
CA MET A 161 -1.25 7.52 22.86
C MET A 161 -1.75 8.97 23.02
N LYS A 162 -2.27 9.58 21.94
CA LYS A 162 -2.86 10.93 22.01
C LYS A 162 -4.04 10.99 22.98
N LYS A 163 -4.88 9.95 22.97
CA LYS A 163 -6.02 9.86 23.88
C LYS A 163 -5.57 9.71 25.34
N GLN A 164 -4.63 8.80 25.61
CA GLN A 164 -4.05 8.63 26.94
C GLN A 164 -3.41 9.91 27.48
N GLY A 165 -2.68 10.65 26.64
CA GLY A 165 -2.09 11.94 27.01
C GLY A 165 -3.13 13.01 27.32
N ALA A 166 -4.20 13.10 26.52
CA ALA A 166 -5.30 14.02 26.77
C ALA A 166 -6.05 13.68 28.07
N ASP A 167 -6.30 12.39 28.32
CA ASP A 167 -6.96 11.90 29.54
C ASP A 167 -6.08 12.19 30.77
N TYR A 168 -4.76 12.01 30.67
CA TYR A 168 -3.83 12.35 31.75
C TYR A 168 -3.87 13.84 32.12
N LEU A 169 -3.83 14.73 31.13
CA LEU A 169 -3.91 16.18 31.37
C LEU A 169 -5.25 16.58 31.98
N ARG A 170 -6.35 16.00 31.49
CA ARG A 170 -7.69 16.22 32.04
C ARG A 170 -7.81 15.75 33.48
N ASN A 171 -7.27 14.57 33.79
CA ASN A 171 -7.27 14.03 35.15
C ASN A 171 -6.43 14.91 36.08
N ARG A 172 -5.29 15.45 35.63
CA ARG A 172 -4.50 16.41 36.42
C ARG A 172 -5.23 17.71 36.69
N GLU A 173 -5.88 18.28 35.67
CA GLU A 173 -6.67 19.51 35.84
C GLU A 173 -7.80 19.28 36.85
N GLN A 174 -8.49 18.15 36.74
CA GLN A 174 -9.54 17.76 37.66
C GLN A 174 -8.99 17.53 39.08
N ASP A 175 -7.86 16.85 39.23
CA ASP A 175 -7.21 16.62 40.52
C ASP A 175 -6.79 17.94 41.19
N VAL A 176 -6.30 18.93 40.43
CA VAL A 176 -6.00 20.27 40.97
C VAL A 176 -7.28 20.95 41.46
N GLN A 177 -8.37 20.89 40.69
CA GLN A 177 -9.66 21.47 41.07
C GLN A 177 -10.25 20.78 42.32
N ASP A 178 -10.14 19.45 42.40
CA ASP A 178 -10.72 18.63 43.47
C ASP A 178 -9.84 18.59 44.73
N SER A 179 -8.53 18.82 44.61
CA SER A 179 -7.56 18.74 45.72
C SER A 179 -7.77 19.77 46.82
N GLY A 180 -8.54 20.83 46.58
CA GLY A 180 -8.69 21.93 47.53
C GLY A 180 -7.39 22.71 47.79
N ALA A 181 -6.34 22.51 46.98
CA ALA A 181 -5.06 23.17 47.12
C ALA A 181 -5.14 24.71 47.01
N GLY A 182 -6.18 25.25 46.35
CA GLY A 182 -6.45 26.69 46.34
C GLY A 182 -7.12 27.22 47.62
N ALA A 183 -7.71 26.35 48.43
CA ALA A 183 -8.45 26.71 49.65
C ALA A 183 -7.61 26.61 50.93
N VAL A 184 -6.41 26.03 50.86
CA VAL A 184 -5.44 26.12 51.96
C VAL A 184 -4.92 27.55 52.05
N GLN A 185 -5.52 28.35 52.93
CA GLN A 185 -4.93 29.59 53.40
C GLN A 185 -3.56 29.25 53.98
N GLN A 186 -2.51 29.89 53.45
CA GLN A 186 -1.28 30.04 54.22
C GLN A 186 -1.67 30.74 55.50
N GLN A 187 -1.75 29.97 56.59
CA GLN A 187 -1.69 30.56 57.90
C GLN A 187 -0.33 31.25 57.91
N ALA A 188 -0.35 32.58 57.75
CA ALA A 188 0.81 33.38 58.08
C ALA A 188 1.29 32.83 59.42
N ALA A 189 2.57 32.48 59.53
CA ALA A 189 3.14 32.31 60.84
C ALA A 189 2.65 33.54 61.63
N GLU A 190 1.87 33.31 62.68
CA GLU A 190 1.56 34.38 63.62
C GLU A 190 2.93 34.85 64.06
N SER A 191 3.40 35.92 63.43
CA SER A 191 4.54 36.66 63.91
C SER A 191 4.13 37.07 65.31
N PRO A 192 4.72 36.50 66.38
CA PRO A 192 4.33 36.87 67.74
C PRO A 192 4.82 38.27 68.10
N VAL A 193 5.20 39.08 67.11
CA VAL A 193 6.14 40.19 67.27
C VAL A 193 5.51 41.32 68.07
N ASP A 194 4.17 41.43 68.10
CA ASP A 194 3.49 42.45 68.92
C ASP A 194 3.17 42.02 70.36
N ASP A 195 3.00 40.71 70.61
CA ASP A 195 2.64 40.20 71.95
C ASP A 195 3.87 39.73 72.73
N ASP A 196 4.85 39.13 72.06
CA ASP A 196 6.12 38.74 72.67
C ASP A 196 6.98 39.97 73.01
N GLU A 197 7.00 41.03 72.21
CA GLU A 197 7.71 42.27 72.60
C GLU A 197 7.07 42.95 73.82
N LYS A 198 5.73 42.95 73.92
CA LYS A 198 5.03 43.51 75.09
C LYS A 198 5.25 42.65 76.33
N LYS A 199 5.21 41.33 76.18
CA LYS A 199 5.45 40.38 77.26
C LYS A 199 6.90 40.44 77.74
N PHE A 200 7.85 40.52 76.82
CA PHE A 200 9.27 40.68 77.12
C PHE A 200 9.57 42.03 77.77
N LYS A 201 8.97 43.13 77.30
CA LYS A 201 9.07 44.44 77.97
C LYS A 201 8.44 44.44 79.35
N SER A 202 7.30 43.78 79.56
CA SER A 202 6.68 43.69 80.90
C SER A 202 7.54 42.88 81.87
N MET A 203 8.15 41.79 81.41
CA MET A 203 9.06 40.98 82.20
C MET A 203 10.36 41.73 82.52
N LEU A 204 10.84 42.57 81.59
CA LEU A 204 12.01 43.42 81.82
C LEU A 204 11.72 44.53 82.85
N ASP A 205 10.53 45.15 82.81
CA ASP A 205 10.09 46.18 83.76
C ASP A 205 9.87 45.58 85.18
N ASP A 206 9.38 44.33 85.26
CA ASP A 206 9.23 43.59 86.53
C ASP A 206 10.56 43.15 87.15
N VAL A 207 11.54 42.77 86.33
CA VAL A 207 12.85 42.29 86.82
C VAL A 207 13.79 43.44 87.16
N PHE A 208 13.75 44.54 86.39
CA PHE A 208 14.69 45.65 86.57
C PHE A 208 14.11 46.85 87.30
N GLY A 209 12.80 46.91 87.52
CA GLY A 209 12.14 47.97 88.26
C GLY A 209 12.25 49.34 87.56
N LYS A 210 11.15 50.10 87.55
CA LYS A 210 11.21 51.52 87.17
C LYS A 210 12.07 52.27 88.17
N GLU A 211 13.37 52.39 87.90
CA GLU A 211 14.18 53.38 88.58
C GLU A 211 13.63 54.78 88.24
N ALA A 212 13.00 55.37 89.24
CA ALA A 212 12.51 56.72 89.23
C ALA A 212 13.69 57.70 89.20
N LYS A 213 13.85 58.42 88.08
CA LYS A 213 13.96 59.89 88.02
C LYS A 213 14.13 60.40 86.59
#